data_AF-A0A2K3JAJ3-F1
#
_entry.id   AF-A0A2K3JAJ3-F1
#
_cell.length_a   1.000
_cell.length_b   1.000
_cell.length_c   1.000
_cell.angle_alpha   90.00
_cell.angle_beta   90.00
_cell.angle_gamma   90.00
#
_symmetry.space_group_name_H-M   'P 1'
#
loop_
_entity.id
_entity.type
_entity.pdbx_description
1 polymer ?
#
loop_
_entity_poly.entity_id
_entity_poly.type
_entity_poly.pdbx_seq_one_letter_code
_entity_poly.pdbx_strand_id
1 'polypeptide(L)'
;MTGKQRYQQAANARAERKEDRVQTFSGTLGITTNAENQVEVPGRPGFVWVQLRNQLNETIQAFNESVSPVFGLPVLVEWDKDSPIRYKVRGRDIGRYTVWVTTNAAGDTVSDTSAYLPAHGASHSFNKLTGVGGGDIVWVYSDQFMPWAVTPSGSAGSLSVSVQPSAYYYDNQFRWAGGTGIAGFENYYPTGSSNARMLLIYLDPDTGNPYIATGTLTEFANTITGTQQIMPYMPSLIEETDIPLAGVRL
;
A
#
# COMPACT_ATOMS: atom_id res chain seq x y z
N MET A 1 17.12 -39.74 41.41
CA MET A 1 15.85 -39.08 41.03
C MET A 1 14.70 -39.95 41.51
N THR A 2 13.88 -39.46 42.45
CA THR A 2 12.78 -40.23 43.04
C THR A 2 11.62 -40.40 42.05
N GLY A 3 10.74 -41.38 42.25
CA GLY A 3 9.55 -41.59 41.41
C GLY A 3 8.66 -40.33 41.31
N LYS A 4 8.56 -39.59 42.41
CA LYS A 4 7.86 -38.29 42.48
C LYS A 4 8.49 -37.25 41.56
N GLN A 5 9.82 -37.15 41.51
CA GLN A 5 10.54 -36.21 40.64
C GLN A 5 10.35 -36.56 39.15
N ARG A 6 10.37 -37.85 38.80
CA ARG A 6 10.12 -38.30 37.42
C ARG A 6 8.69 -38.00 36.96
N TYR A 7 7.71 -38.21 37.85
CA TYR A 7 6.31 -37.87 37.55
C TYR A 7 6.12 -36.36 37.39
N GLN A 8 6.69 -35.55 38.28
CA GLN A 8 6.62 -34.09 38.20
C GLN A 8 7.23 -33.58 36.88
N GLN A 9 8.40 -34.11 36.49
CA GLN A 9 9.06 -33.72 35.25
C GLN A 9 8.27 -34.15 34.01
N ALA A 10 7.67 -35.35 34.02
CA ALA A 10 6.82 -35.81 32.93
C ALA A 10 5.50 -35.02 32.84
N ALA A 11 4.92 -34.62 33.97
CA ALA A 11 3.72 -33.79 34.02
C ALA A 11 4.00 -32.38 33.50
N ASN A 12 5.10 -31.75 33.93
CA ASN A 12 5.52 -30.44 33.44
C ASN A 12 5.85 -30.48 31.94
N ALA A 13 6.62 -31.47 31.49
CA ALA A 13 6.93 -31.66 30.07
C ALA A 13 5.70 -31.97 29.21
N ARG A 14 4.61 -32.48 29.81
CA ARG A 14 3.33 -32.72 29.13
C ARG A 14 2.42 -31.50 29.17
N ALA A 15 2.51 -30.68 30.21
CA ALA A 15 1.84 -29.39 30.32
C ALA A 15 2.44 -28.36 29.34
N GLU A 16 3.77 -28.31 29.23
CA GLU A 16 4.50 -27.53 28.22
C GLU A 16 4.18 -28.00 26.79
N ARG A 17 4.00 -29.31 26.58
CA ARG A 17 3.52 -29.87 25.30
C ARG A 17 2.02 -29.68 25.05
N LYS A 18 1.26 -29.35 26.09
CA LYS A 18 -0.16 -28.97 26.05
C LYS A 18 -0.29 -27.44 26.13
N GLU A 19 0.61 -26.68 25.51
CA GLU A 19 0.11 -25.44 24.94
C GLU A 19 -0.99 -25.83 23.96
N ASP A 20 -2.22 -25.43 24.26
CA ASP A 20 -3.32 -25.52 23.29
C ASP A 20 -2.78 -24.92 21.99
N ARG A 21 -2.68 -25.76 20.95
CA ARG A 21 -2.28 -25.28 19.63
C ARG A 21 -3.17 -24.09 19.35
N VAL A 22 -2.54 -22.92 19.15
CA VAL A 22 -3.28 -21.69 18.95
C VAL A 22 -4.26 -21.93 17.82
N GLN A 23 -5.54 -21.94 18.14
CA GLN A 23 -6.58 -22.28 17.19
C GLN A 23 -6.68 -21.10 16.22
N THR A 24 -6.11 -21.29 15.04
CA THR A 24 -6.18 -20.30 13.96
C THR A 24 -7.41 -20.55 13.11
N PHE A 25 -8.07 -19.47 12.74
CA PHE A 25 -9.22 -19.47 11.84
C PHE A 25 -8.84 -18.72 10.57
N SER A 26 -9.19 -19.28 9.41
CA SER A 26 -9.05 -18.57 8.13
C SER A 26 -10.23 -17.63 7.91
N GLY A 27 -9.93 -16.41 7.46
CA GLY A 27 -10.93 -15.41 7.13
C GLY A 27 -10.52 -14.51 5.97
N THR A 28 -11.40 -13.59 5.61
CA THR A 28 -11.14 -12.53 4.63
C THR A 28 -11.34 -11.18 5.28
N LEU A 29 -10.46 -10.22 5.03
CA LEU A 29 -10.63 -8.85 5.52
C LEU A 29 -11.77 -8.13 4.83
N GLY A 30 -12.53 -7.41 5.64
CA GLY A 30 -13.59 -6.51 5.24
C GLY A 30 -14.97 -7.13 5.14
N ILE A 31 -15.96 -6.25 5.06
CA ILE A 31 -17.38 -6.53 4.80
C ILE A 31 -17.92 -5.54 3.78
N THR A 32 -19.00 -5.92 3.11
CA THR A 32 -19.75 -5.01 2.25
C THR A 32 -21.01 -4.58 2.98
N THR A 33 -21.11 -3.30 3.32
CA THR A 33 -22.26 -2.70 4.00
C THR A 33 -22.79 -1.58 3.11
N ASN A 34 -24.09 -1.56 2.79
CA ASN A 34 -24.67 -0.54 1.90
C ASN A 34 -23.96 -0.40 0.54
N ALA A 35 -23.52 -1.51 -0.04
CA ALA A 35 -22.73 -1.57 -1.28
C ALA A 35 -21.33 -0.92 -1.20
N GLU A 36 -20.86 -0.53 -0.01
CA GLU A 36 -19.52 -0.04 0.23
C GLU A 36 -18.65 -1.10 0.94
N ASN A 37 -17.42 -1.24 0.47
CA ASN A 37 -16.44 -2.14 1.06
C ASN A 37 -15.76 -1.45 2.25
N GLN A 38 -15.88 -2.04 3.43
CA GLN A 38 -15.33 -1.53 4.69
C GLN A 38 -14.36 -2.54 5.26
N VAL A 39 -13.12 -2.13 5.50
CA VAL A 39 -12.11 -2.99 6.14
C VAL A 39 -11.95 -2.63 7.59
N GLU A 40 -11.80 -1.34 7.89
CA GLU A 40 -11.63 -0.87 9.26
C GLU A 40 -12.98 -0.77 9.98
N VAL A 41 -12.95 -1.00 11.29
CA VAL A 41 -14.15 -0.90 12.13
C VAL A 41 -14.34 0.57 12.57
N PRO A 42 -15.45 1.24 12.19
CA PRO A 42 -15.70 2.61 12.61
C PRO A 42 -15.69 2.76 14.13
N GLY A 43 -14.97 3.77 14.64
CA GLY A 43 -14.88 4.04 16.07
C GLY A 43 -13.97 3.08 16.87
N ARG A 44 -13.27 2.15 16.21
CA ARG A 44 -12.31 1.24 16.87
C ARG A 44 -10.97 1.20 16.11
N PRO A 45 -10.07 2.18 16.35
CA PRO A 45 -8.76 2.23 15.69
C PRO A 45 -7.97 0.93 15.87
N GLY A 46 -7.34 0.46 14.79
CA GLY A 46 -6.58 -0.78 14.77
C GLY A 46 -7.43 -2.06 14.72
N PHE A 47 -8.76 -1.96 14.60
CA PHE A 47 -9.62 -3.13 14.35
C PHE A 47 -10.06 -3.18 12.90
N VAL A 48 -10.08 -4.40 12.35
CA VAL A 48 -10.60 -4.70 11.03
C VAL A 48 -11.76 -5.69 11.11
N TRP A 49 -12.68 -5.59 10.18
CA TRP A 49 -13.69 -6.60 9.94
C TRP A 49 -13.04 -7.83 9.31
N VAL A 50 -13.42 -9.02 9.79
CA VAL A 50 -12.99 -10.30 9.20
C VAL A 50 -14.19 -11.21 9.03
N GLN A 51 -14.40 -11.72 7.83
CA GLN A 51 -15.39 -12.74 7.55
C GLN A 51 -14.73 -14.12 7.65
N LEU A 52 -15.05 -14.87 8.71
CA LEU A 52 -14.55 -16.22 8.93
C LEU A 52 -15.12 -17.19 7.89
N ARG A 53 -14.30 -18.13 7.39
CA ARG A 53 -14.67 -19.03 6.29
C ARG A 53 -15.06 -20.44 6.73
N ASN A 54 -14.88 -20.83 7.99
CA ASN A 54 -14.85 -22.24 8.38
C ASN A 54 -16.18 -22.81 8.88
N GLN A 55 -17.10 -22.04 9.49
CA GLN A 55 -18.49 -22.45 9.71
C GLN A 55 -19.37 -21.22 9.93
N LEU A 56 -20.27 -20.94 8.97
CA LEU A 56 -21.05 -19.69 8.86
C LEU A 56 -20.12 -18.51 8.55
N ASN A 57 -20.46 -17.67 7.58
CA ASN A 57 -19.69 -16.48 7.22
C ASN A 57 -19.79 -15.41 8.34
N GLU A 58 -19.35 -15.76 9.55
CA GLU A 58 -19.40 -14.92 10.74
C GLU A 58 -18.47 -13.74 10.53
N THR A 59 -19.04 -12.56 10.71
CA THR A 59 -18.29 -11.32 10.68
C THR A 59 -17.84 -11.02 12.09
N ILE A 60 -16.53 -10.99 12.30
CA ILE A 60 -15.90 -10.63 13.57
C ILE A 60 -15.11 -9.33 13.44
N GLN A 61 -14.75 -8.74 14.57
CA GLN A 61 -13.80 -7.64 14.65
C GLN A 61 -12.48 -8.17 15.23
N ALA A 62 -11.39 -8.02 14.49
CA ALA A 62 -10.08 -8.47 14.91
C ALA A 62 -9.10 -7.30 15.01
N PHE A 63 -8.28 -7.28 16.05
CA PHE A 63 -7.20 -6.31 16.18
C PHE A 63 -6.12 -6.63 15.13
N ASN A 64 -5.69 -5.62 14.38
CA ASN A 64 -4.78 -5.76 13.26
C ASN A 64 -3.55 -4.88 13.43
N GLU A 65 -2.42 -5.55 13.69
CA GLU A 65 -1.08 -4.96 13.70
C GLU A 65 -0.12 -5.69 12.75
N SER A 66 -0.65 -6.67 11.99
CA SER A 66 0.16 -7.69 11.31
C SER A 66 0.05 -7.65 9.78
N VAL A 67 -1.01 -7.05 9.22
CA VAL A 67 -1.25 -6.97 7.77
C VAL A 67 -1.85 -5.63 7.38
N SER A 68 -1.69 -5.22 6.12
CA SER A 68 -2.35 -4.03 5.59
C SER A 68 -3.88 -4.21 5.50
N PRO A 69 -4.69 -3.20 5.86
CA PRO A 69 -6.15 -3.29 5.87
C PRO A 69 -6.74 -3.22 4.45
N VAL A 70 -6.56 -4.28 3.67
CA VAL A 70 -7.04 -4.38 2.27
C VAL A 70 -8.27 -5.28 2.18
N PHE A 71 -9.33 -4.79 1.53
CA PHE A 71 -10.56 -5.54 1.34
C PHE A 71 -10.30 -6.81 0.54
N GLY A 72 -10.85 -7.94 0.97
CA GLY A 72 -10.64 -9.23 0.31
C GLY A 72 -9.32 -9.93 0.68
N LEU A 73 -8.47 -9.33 1.52
CA LEU A 73 -7.19 -9.94 1.90
C LEU A 73 -7.42 -11.21 2.75
N PRO A 74 -6.90 -12.38 2.34
CA PRO A 74 -6.99 -13.61 3.14
C PRO A 74 -6.09 -13.55 4.37
N VAL A 75 -6.64 -13.82 5.54
CA VAL A 75 -5.93 -13.73 6.83
C VAL A 75 -6.16 -14.95 7.71
N LEU A 76 -5.19 -15.19 8.59
CA LEU A 76 -5.35 -16.06 9.75
C LEU A 76 -5.62 -15.17 10.96
N VAL A 77 -6.65 -15.53 11.72
CA VAL A 77 -6.98 -14.90 13.00
C VAL A 77 -6.90 -15.91 14.12
N GLU A 78 -6.59 -15.42 15.32
CA GLU A 78 -6.55 -16.21 16.53
C GLU A 78 -7.14 -15.42 17.69
N TRP A 79 -7.45 -16.11 18.80
CA TRP A 79 -7.77 -15.44 20.05
C TRP A 79 -6.53 -14.75 20.60
N ASP A 80 -6.65 -13.49 20.97
CA ASP A 80 -5.54 -12.74 21.55
C ASP A 80 -5.21 -13.28 22.96
N LYS A 81 -4.01 -13.83 23.13
CA LYS A 81 -3.54 -14.37 24.41
C LYS A 81 -3.39 -13.28 25.48
N ASP A 82 -3.03 -12.07 25.07
CA ASP A 82 -2.82 -10.94 25.97
C ASP A 82 -4.14 -10.22 26.28
N SER A 83 -5.19 -10.50 25.50
CA SER A 83 -6.52 -9.92 25.67
C SER A 83 -7.62 -10.91 25.23
N PRO A 84 -7.99 -11.91 26.05
CA PRO A 84 -8.79 -13.07 25.62
C PRO A 84 -10.24 -12.76 25.25
N ILE A 85 -10.65 -11.49 25.29
CA ILE A 85 -11.97 -11.01 24.87
C ILE A 85 -12.01 -10.58 23.39
N ARG A 86 -10.89 -10.63 22.67
CA ARG A 86 -10.82 -10.19 21.27
C ARG A 86 -10.08 -11.17 20.37
N TYR A 87 -10.39 -11.09 19.08
CA TYR A 87 -9.59 -11.71 18.03
C TYR A 87 -8.42 -10.80 17.65
N LYS A 88 -7.36 -11.42 17.16
CA LYS A 88 -6.17 -10.77 16.62
C LYS A 88 -5.85 -11.36 15.26
N VAL A 89 -5.49 -10.50 14.32
CA VAL A 89 -4.95 -10.93 13.02
C VAL A 89 -3.52 -11.40 13.24
N ARG A 90 -3.30 -12.70 13.06
CA ARG A 90 -1.97 -13.31 13.16
C ARG A 90 -1.10 -12.94 11.97
N GLY A 91 -1.69 -12.89 10.78
CA GLY A 91 -0.98 -12.64 9.54
C GLY A 91 -1.79 -13.06 8.32
N ARG A 92 -1.15 -13.01 7.15
CA ARG A 92 -1.75 -13.44 5.88
C ARG A 92 -1.92 -14.96 5.84
N ASP A 93 -3.04 -15.43 5.29
CA ASP A 93 -3.25 -16.87 5.02
C ASP A 93 -2.47 -17.31 3.76
N ILE A 94 -1.15 -17.46 3.91
CA ILE A 94 -0.21 -17.83 2.82
C ILE A 94 -0.29 -19.30 2.41
N GLY A 95 -0.82 -20.18 3.27
CA GLY A 95 -0.87 -21.61 3.01
C GLY A 95 -1.86 -21.99 1.91
N ARG A 96 -2.76 -21.08 1.53
CA ARG A 96 -3.86 -21.34 0.61
C ARG A 96 -3.82 -20.55 -0.69
N TYR A 97 -2.99 -19.51 -0.79
CA TYR A 97 -2.82 -18.71 -2.00
C TYR A 97 -1.38 -18.88 -2.49
N THR A 98 -1.25 -19.54 -3.64
CA THR A 98 0.03 -19.87 -4.30
C THR A 98 1.04 -18.75 -4.16
N VAL A 99 2.12 -19.06 -3.45
CA VAL A 99 3.36 -18.28 -3.40
C VAL A 99 3.74 -17.93 -4.84
N TRP A 100 3.96 -16.65 -5.13
CA TRP A 100 4.67 -16.24 -6.34
C TRP A 100 6.13 -16.64 -6.15
N VAL A 101 6.41 -17.87 -6.54
CA VAL A 101 7.77 -18.40 -6.62
C VAL A 101 8.35 -17.82 -7.89
N THR A 102 9.13 -16.76 -7.78
CA THR A 102 9.82 -16.17 -8.93
C THR A 102 11.27 -16.59 -8.86
N THR A 103 11.72 -17.34 -9.86
CA THR A 103 13.13 -17.66 -10.01
C THR A 103 13.80 -16.52 -10.76
N ASN A 104 14.81 -15.87 -10.17
CA ASN A 104 15.56 -14.84 -10.86
C ASN A 104 16.41 -15.46 -12.01
N ALA A 105 16.99 -14.61 -12.86
CA ALA A 105 17.86 -15.07 -13.97
C ALA A 105 19.13 -15.82 -13.50
N ALA A 106 19.48 -15.74 -12.23
CA ALA A 106 20.59 -16.47 -11.61
C ALA A 106 20.19 -17.86 -11.07
N GLY A 107 18.89 -18.22 -11.14
CA GLY A 107 18.38 -19.50 -10.63
C GLY A 107 17.94 -19.46 -9.17
N ASP A 108 18.01 -18.31 -8.50
CA ASP A 108 17.57 -18.19 -7.11
C ASP A 108 16.05 -18.11 -7.05
N THR A 109 15.48 -18.98 -6.24
CA THR A 109 14.04 -18.99 -5.98
C THR A 109 13.73 -17.99 -4.86
N VAL A 110 13.07 -16.88 -5.19
CA VAL A 110 12.63 -15.89 -4.21
C VAL A 110 11.14 -16.08 -3.97
N SER A 111 10.76 -16.44 -2.75
CA SER A 111 9.36 -16.51 -2.34
C SER A 111 8.92 -15.13 -1.84
N ASP A 112 8.09 -14.43 -2.61
CA ASP A 112 7.47 -13.20 -2.13
C ASP A 112 6.39 -13.54 -1.09
N THR A 113 6.79 -13.47 0.18
CA THR A 113 6.01 -13.90 1.36
C THR A 113 5.74 -12.75 2.32
N SER A 114 5.97 -11.50 1.90
CA SER A 114 5.80 -10.36 2.80
C SER A 114 4.35 -10.23 3.27
N ALA A 115 4.17 -10.21 4.60
CA ALA A 115 2.87 -9.95 5.23
C ALA A 115 2.35 -8.52 4.98
N TYR A 116 3.23 -7.63 4.48
CA TYR A 116 2.97 -6.23 4.23
C TYR A 116 2.75 -5.89 2.76
N LEU A 117 2.91 -6.86 1.84
CA LEU A 117 2.70 -6.66 0.41
C LEU A 117 1.27 -7.11 0.05
N PRO A 118 0.29 -6.19 -0.05
CA PRO A 118 -1.03 -6.50 -0.58
C PRO A 118 -0.94 -6.91 -2.06
N ALA A 119 -2.02 -7.47 -2.61
CA ALA A 119 -2.12 -7.67 -4.05
C ALA A 119 -1.91 -6.31 -4.74
N HIS A 120 -0.82 -6.25 -5.52
CA HIS A 120 -0.08 -5.09 -6.03
C HIS A 120 -0.91 -3.96 -6.72
N GLY A 121 -2.23 -4.10 -6.92
CA GLY A 121 -3.06 -3.06 -7.53
C GLY A 121 -3.63 -2.05 -6.53
N ALA A 122 -3.99 -2.48 -5.32
CA ALA A 122 -4.81 -1.68 -4.40
C ALA A 122 -4.00 -0.76 -3.48
N SER A 123 -2.73 -1.07 -3.19
CA SER A 123 -1.85 -0.21 -2.38
C SER A 123 -1.36 1.03 -3.12
N HIS A 124 -1.29 0.94 -4.45
CA HIS A 124 -0.84 2.06 -5.26
C HIS A 124 -1.99 2.91 -5.76
N SER A 125 -3.25 2.47 -5.70
CA SER A 125 -4.35 3.21 -6.33
C SER A 125 -4.99 4.27 -5.43
N PHE A 126 -5.23 5.46 -6.01
CA PHE A 126 -6.22 6.40 -5.46
C PHE A 126 -7.63 5.86 -5.67
N ASN A 127 -8.43 5.84 -4.61
CA ASN A 127 -9.87 5.70 -4.75
C ASN A 127 -10.44 7.02 -5.31
N LYS A 128 -10.83 7.01 -6.58
CA LYS A 128 -11.35 8.18 -7.31
C LYS A 128 -12.63 8.79 -6.69
N LEU A 129 -13.40 8.00 -5.94
CA LEU A 129 -14.64 8.45 -5.31
C LEU A 129 -14.41 9.08 -3.92
N THR A 130 -13.36 8.67 -3.22
CA THR A 130 -13.11 9.10 -1.83
C THR A 130 -11.82 9.90 -1.68
N GLY A 131 -10.96 9.96 -2.70
CA GLY A 131 -9.65 10.61 -2.67
C GLY A 131 -8.61 9.89 -1.79
N VAL A 132 -8.94 8.72 -1.24
CA VAL A 132 -8.07 7.99 -0.32
C VAL A 132 -7.15 7.04 -1.12
N GLY A 133 -5.83 7.19 -0.96
CA GLY A 133 -4.82 6.29 -1.54
C GLY A 133 -4.41 5.17 -0.59
N GLY A 134 -3.84 4.09 -1.14
CA GLY A 134 -3.22 3.02 -0.35
C GLY A 134 -1.93 3.46 0.38
N GLY A 135 -1.37 2.61 1.24
CA GLY A 135 -0.26 2.96 2.15
C GLY A 135 1.16 2.93 1.55
N ASP A 136 1.30 2.94 0.22
CA ASP A 136 2.61 2.90 -0.44
C ASP A 136 3.31 4.28 -0.46
N ILE A 137 4.63 4.32 -0.66
CA ILE A 137 5.40 5.56 -0.85
C ILE A 137 5.21 6.18 -2.25
N VAL A 138 4.71 5.39 -3.21
CA VAL A 138 4.38 5.83 -4.57
C VAL A 138 2.90 5.57 -4.84
N TRP A 139 2.16 6.67 -5.02
CA TRP A 139 0.74 6.65 -5.37
C TRP A 139 0.53 6.87 -6.86
N VAL A 140 -0.35 6.05 -7.40
CA VAL A 140 -0.65 5.88 -8.82
C VAL A 140 -2.17 5.98 -8.95
N TYR A 141 -2.73 6.85 -9.79
CA TYR A 141 -4.18 6.91 -9.96
C TYR A 141 -4.70 5.55 -10.47
N SER A 142 -5.86 5.04 -10.06
CA SER A 142 -6.33 3.72 -10.58
C SER A 142 -6.53 3.68 -12.10
N ASP A 143 -6.66 4.85 -12.74
CA ASP A 143 -6.69 5.01 -14.19
C ASP A 143 -5.30 4.80 -14.84
N GLN A 144 -4.26 4.63 -14.02
CA GLN A 144 -2.88 4.36 -14.37
C GLN A 144 -2.60 2.85 -14.36
N PHE A 145 -3.27 2.10 -15.23
CA PHE A 145 -2.77 0.80 -15.69
C PHE A 145 -2.08 0.95 -17.06
N MET A 146 -0.83 1.44 -17.21
CA MET A 146 -0.36 2.84 -17.18
C MET A 146 0.03 3.31 -18.59
N PRO A 147 -0.87 3.94 -19.39
CA PRO A 147 -0.41 4.97 -20.32
C PRO A 147 0.31 6.07 -19.49
N TRP A 148 1.53 6.45 -19.87
CA TRP A 148 2.35 7.48 -19.20
C TRP A 148 2.92 7.17 -17.82
N ALA A 149 3.45 5.95 -17.61
CA ALA A 149 4.22 5.63 -16.41
C ALA A 149 5.34 6.63 -16.15
N VAL A 150 5.30 7.30 -15.00
CA VAL A 150 6.36 8.20 -14.54
C VAL A 150 7.34 7.39 -13.70
N THR A 151 8.57 7.25 -14.17
CA THR A 151 9.64 6.50 -13.52
C THR A 151 10.84 7.41 -13.28
N PRO A 152 11.59 7.28 -12.17
CA PRO A 152 12.88 7.97 -12.03
C PRO A 152 13.77 7.70 -13.23
N SER A 153 14.29 8.73 -13.89
CA SER A 153 15.17 8.55 -15.05
C SER A 153 16.63 8.58 -14.63
N GLY A 154 17.28 7.42 -14.55
CA GLY A 154 18.73 7.30 -14.42
C GLY A 154 19.21 6.28 -13.39
N SER A 155 20.43 5.79 -13.57
CA SER A 155 21.14 4.98 -12.57
C SER A 155 21.78 5.91 -11.53
N ALA A 156 21.53 5.66 -10.24
CA ALA A 156 22.10 6.38 -9.09
C ALA A 156 21.62 7.83 -8.83
N GLY A 157 20.33 8.00 -8.48
CA GLY A 157 19.86 9.25 -7.88
C GLY A 157 19.74 10.44 -8.83
N SER A 158 19.60 10.18 -10.14
CA SER A 158 19.28 11.21 -11.11
C SER A 158 17.97 11.93 -10.76
N LEU A 159 18.02 13.25 -10.83
CA LEU A 159 16.98 14.17 -10.36
C LEU A 159 15.95 14.48 -11.44
N SER A 160 15.54 13.46 -12.18
CA SER A 160 14.61 13.61 -13.27
C SER A 160 13.66 12.42 -13.30
N VAL A 161 12.57 12.57 -14.03
CA VAL A 161 11.65 11.47 -14.31
C VAL A 161 11.50 11.28 -15.82
N SER A 162 11.38 10.02 -16.23
CA SER A 162 10.95 9.61 -17.55
C SER A 162 9.45 9.36 -17.53
N VAL A 163 8.74 9.89 -18.51
CA VAL A 163 7.33 9.60 -18.76
C VAL A 163 7.26 8.61 -19.92
N GLN A 164 6.80 7.38 -19.67
CA GLN A 164 6.66 6.36 -20.71
C GLN A 164 5.68 6.84 -21.78
N PRO A 165 5.92 6.55 -23.07
CA PRO A 165 5.03 7.03 -24.13
C PRO A 165 3.67 6.32 -24.09
N SER A 166 2.61 7.03 -24.43
CA SER A 166 1.29 6.45 -24.61
C SER A 166 0.32 7.28 -25.44
N ALA A 167 -0.79 6.64 -25.82
CA ALA A 167 -1.90 7.25 -26.53
C ALA A 167 -2.94 7.83 -25.56
N TYR A 168 -3.52 8.97 -25.91
CA TYR A 168 -4.61 9.60 -25.18
C TYR A 168 -5.61 10.24 -26.13
N TYR A 169 -6.81 10.47 -25.63
CA TYR A 169 -7.88 11.07 -26.40
C TYR A 169 -8.12 12.50 -25.95
N TYR A 170 -7.93 13.47 -26.86
CA TYR A 170 -8.11 14.89 -26.60
C TYR A 170 -8.50 15.61 -27.90
N ASP A 171 -9.39 16.60 -27.78
CA ASP A 171 -9.96 17.34 -28.93
C ASP A 171 -10.48 16.43 -30.06
N ASN A 172 -11.26 15.43 -29.66
CA ASN A 172 -11.88 14.43 -30.55
C ASN A 172 -10.88 13.59 -31.40
N GLN A 173 -9.59 13.56 -31.03
CA GLN A 173 -8.55 12.80 -31.71
C GLN A 173 -7.71 11.98 -30.72
N PHE A 174 -7.18 10.85 -31.18
CA PHE A 174 -6.13 10.13 -30.46
C PHE A 174 -4.78 10.81 -30.75
N ARG A 175 -4.12 11.27 -29.68
CA ARG A 175 -2.80 11.87 -29.69
C ARG A 175 -1.80 10.92 -29.02
N TRP A 176 -0.52 11.04 -29.35
CA TRP A 176 0.56 10.28 -28.74
C TRP A 176 1.49 11.24 -28.00
N ALA A 177 1.84 10.92 -26.76
CA ALA A 177 2.68 11.75 -25.91
C ALA A 177 3.58 10.90 -25.00
N GLY A 178 4.65 11.49 -24.47
CA GLY A 178 5.65 10.82 -23.65
C GLY A 178 6.80 10.20 -24.45
N GLY A 179 7.66 9.41 -23.78
CA GLY A 179 8.95 8.96 -24.32
C GLY A 179 10.06 10.01 -24.17
N THR A 180 9.74 11.15 -23.58
CA THR A 180 10.64 12.25 -23.25
C THR A 180 10.82 12.32 -21.73
N GLY A 181 12.07 12.51 -21.31
CA GLY A 181 12.38 12.84 -19.93
C GLY A 181 12.00 14.29 -19.63
N ILE A 182 11.73 14.58 -18.36
CA ILE A 182 11.53 15.95 -17.90
C ILE A 182 12.89 16.57 -17.57
N ALA A 183 13.01 17.88 -17.73
CA ALA A 183 14.15 18.64 -17.21
C ALA A 183 14.36 18.30 -15.71
N GLY A 184 15.63 18.27 -15.30
CA GLY A 184 15.99 17.91 -13.94
C GLY A 184 15.40 18.85 -12.88
N PHE A 185 15.37 18.35 -11.65
CA PHE A 185 14.75 19.00 -10.51
C PHE A 185 15.70 19.94 -9.74
N GLU A 186 16.90 20.21 -10.27
CA GLU A 186 17.97 20.93 -9.57
C GLU A 186 17.55 22.33 -9.11
N ASN A 187 16.66 22.98 -9.86
CA ASN A 187 16.15 24.31 -9.54
C ASN A 187 15.02 24.30 -8.50
N TYR A 188 14.52 23.13 -8.10
CA TYR A 188 13.36 22.98 -7.24
C TYR A 188 13.69 22.38 -5.88
N TYR A 189 14.97 22.19 -5.56
CA TYR A 189 15.36 21.68 -4.24
C TYR A 189 14.79 22.53 -3.10
N PRO A 190 14.28 21.90 -2.04
CA PRO A 190 13.95 22.61 -0.82
C PRO A 190 15.21 23.20 -0.20
N THR A 191 15.05 24.35 0.46
CA THR A 191 16.15 25.01 1.17
C THR A 191 16.45 24.30 2.49
N GLY A 192 17.70 23.89 2.69
CA GLY A 192 18.13 23.23 3.92
C GLY A 192 17.69 21.77 4.03
N SER A 193 18.26 21.05 4.99
CA SER A 193 18.10 19.59 5.13
C SER A 193 16.83 19.14 5.88
N SER A 194 16.05 20.07 6.40
CA SER A 194 14.84 19.79 7.20
C SER A 194 13.53 20.10 6.45
N ASN A 195 13.64 20.56 5.20
CA ASN A 195 12.50 20.94 4.39
C ASN A 195 12.30 19.95 3.24
N ALA A 196 11.05 19.82 2.83
CA ALA A 196 10.61 19.07 1.66
C ALA A 196 9.74 19.97 0.77
N ARG A 197 9.64 19.63 -0.50
CA ARG A 197 8.77 20.32 -1.47
C ARG A 197 8.00 19.32 -2.32
N MET A 198 6.74 19.60 -2.61
CA MET A 198 5.97 18.84 -3.59
C MET A 198 6.03 19.52 -4.96
N LEU A 199 6.19 18.72 -5.99
CA LEU A 199 6.05 19.08 -7.39
C LEU A 199 4.93 18.25 -8.00
N LEU A 200 4.21 18.81 -8.96
CA LEU A 200 3.24 18.07 -9.76
C LEU A 200 3.76 17.96 -11.19
N ILE A 201 3.99 16.73 -11.64
CA ILE A 201 4.25 16.41 -13.04
C ILE A 201 2.92 16.33 -13.76
N TYR A 202 2.80 17.04 -14.87
CA TYR A 202 1.60 17.06 -15.69
C TYR A 202 1.94 17.01 -17.18
N LEU A 203 0.96 16.64 -18.00
CA LEU A 203 1.06 16.65 -19.45
C LEU A 203 0.21 17.81 -19.99
N ASP A 204 0.84 18.66 -20.80
CA ASP A 204 0.11 19.63 -21.61
C ASP A 204 -0.53 18.88 -22.79
N PRO A 205 -1.88 18.87 -22.89
CA PRO A 205 -2.58 18.12 -23.94
C PRO A 205 -2.45 18.75 -25.33
N ASP A 206 -2.05 20.02 -25.44
CA ASP A 206 -1.88 20.69 -26.73
C ASP A 206 -0.53 20.35 -27.34
N THR A 207 0.53 20.32 -26.52
CA THR A 207 1.89 20.01 -26.99
C THR A 207 2.29 18.55 -26.84
N GLY A 208 1.60 17.79 -25.96
CA GLY A 208 1.97 16.42 -25.62
C GLY A 208 3.29 16.30 -24.85
N ASN A 209 3.76 17.40 -24.27
CA ASN A 209 5.00 17.42 -23.49
C ASN A 209 4.72 17.41 -21.98
N PRO A 210 5.55 16.69 -21.20
CA PRO A 210 5.46 16.74 -19.76
C PRO A 210 6.11 18.02 -19.19
N TYR A 211 5.49 18.58 -18.17
CA TYR A 211 5.92 19.79 -17.47
C TYR A 211 5.86 19.61 -15.95
N ILE A 212 6.43 20.58 -15.22
CA ILE A 212 6.48 20.62 -13.76
C ILE A 212 5.67 21.81 -13.29
N ALA A 213 4.58 21.55 -12.59
CA ALA A 213 3.85 22.54 -11.81
C ALA A 213 4.49 22.62 -10.42
N THR A 214 4.89 23.84 -10.06
CA THR A 214 5.56 24.15 -8.79
C THR A 214 4.65 24.91 -7.82
N GLY A 215 3.54 25.47 -8.31
CA GLY A 215 2.62 26.28 -7.53
C GLY A 215 3.30 27.49 -6.89
N THR A 216 2.87 27.85 -5.68
CA THR A 216 3.75 28.59 -4.77
C THR A 216 4.78 27.57 -4.27
N LEU A 217 6.08 27.86 -4.38
CA LEU A 217 7.20 26.98 -3.99
C LEU A 217 7.28 26.69 -2.47
N THR A 218 6.13 26.39 -1.86
CA THR A 218 5.90 26.26 -0.43
C THR A 218 6.58 25.00 0.07
N GLU A 219 7.58 25.21 0.91
CA GLU A 219 8.29 24.15 1.60
C GLU A 219 7.51 23.75 2.87
N PHE A 220 7.71 22.51 3.28
CA PHE A 220 7.15 21.97 4.51
C PHE A 220 8.17 21.09 5.22
N ALA A 221 7.95 20.80 6.50
CA ALA A 221 8.88 19.96 7.25
C ALA A 221 9.00 18.57 6.62
N ASN A 222 10.22 18.09 6.42
CA ASN A 222 10.47 16.77 5.84
C ASN A 222 10.04 15.59 6.74
N THR A 223 9.63 15.87 7.98
CA THR A 223 9.02 14.92 8.91
C THR A 223 7.54 14.66 8.60
N ILE A 224 6.90 15.49 7.78
CA ILE A 224 5.53 15.29 7.32
C ILE A 224 5.54 14.27 6.16
N THR A 225 4.99 13.08 6.42
CA THR A 225 5.02 11.94 5.49
C THR A 225 3.65 11.35 5.20
N GLY A 226 2.61 11.66 6.00
CA GLY A 226 1.27 11.15 5.79
C GLY A 226 0.60 11.78 4.58
N THR A 227 -0.07 10.98 3.73
CA THR A 227 -0.71 11.45 2.49
C THR A 227 -1.63 12.65 2.73
N GLN A 228 -2.56 12.57 3.69
CA GLN A 228 -3.45 13.69 4.03
C GLN A 228 -2.70 14.95 4.50
N GLN A 229 -1.51 14.79 5.07
CA GLN A 229 -0.68 15.90 5.53
C GLN A 229 0.14 16.50 4.39
N ILE A 230 0.47 15.71 3.35
CA ILE A 230 1.22 16.15 2.16
C ILE A 230 0.28 16.81 1.14
N MET A 231 -0.96 16.35 0.99
CA MET A 231 -1.90 16.84 -0.02
C MET A 231 -2.06 18.37 -0.09
N PRO A 232 -2.11 19.12 1.04
CA PRO A 232 -2.19 20.58 1.01
C PRO A 232 -0.99 21.26 0.35
N TYR A 233 0.14 20.57 0.23
CA TYR A 233 1.36 21.07 -0.41
C TYR A 233 1.45 20.70 -1.89
N MET A 234 0.56 19.85 -2.41
CA MET A 234 0.55 19.48 -3.83
C MET A 234 0.22 20.72 -4.68
N PRO A 235 1.06 21.07 -5.67
CA PRO A 235 0.73 22.14 -6.61
C PRO A 235 -0.57 21.86 -7.37
N SER A 236 -1.31 22.91 -7.67
CA SER A 236 -2.42 22.85 -8.63
C SER A 236 -1.87 22.91 -10.06
N LEU A 237 -2.64 22.37 -11.01
CA LEU A 237 -2.37 22.53 -12.44
C LEU A 237 -2.47 24.01 -12.85
N ILE A 238 -1.74 24.37 -13.90
CA ILE A 238 -1.72 25.74 -14.41
C ILE A 238 -2.98 25.99 -15.24
N GLU A 239 -3.30 25.06 -16.15
CA GLU A 239 -4.53 25.06 -16.93
C GLU A 239 -5.43 23.91 -16.49
N GLU A 240 -6.75 24.11 -16.51
CA GLU A 240 -7.72 23.05 -16.17
C GLU A 240 -7.70 21.88 -17.16
N THR A 241 -7.16 22.11 -18.37
CA THR A 241 -7.02 21.10 -19.42
C THR A 241 -5.79 20.21 -19.25
N ASP A 242 -4.83 20.61 -18.41
CA ASP A 242 -3.63 19.83 -18.15
C ASP A 242 -3.98 18.47 -17.51
N ILE A 243 -3.20 17.44 -17.84
CA ILE A 243 -3.43 16.09 -17.34
C ILE A 243 -2.42 15.80 -16.23
N PRO A 244 -2.83 15.65 -14.96
CA PRO A 244 -1.92 15.36 -13.86
C PRO A 244 -1.36 13.93 -14.01
N LEU A 245 -0.04 13.79 -13.91
CA LEU A 245 0.66 12.51 -14.08
C LEU A 245 1.19 11.96 -12.76
N ALA A 246 1.91 12.76 -11.97
CA ALA A 246 2.51 12.30 -10.72
C ALA A 246 2.85 13.44 -9.75
N GLY A 247 2.67 13.22 -8.45
CA GLY A 247 3.27 14.07 -7.41
C GLY A 247 4.68 13.60 -7.07
N VAL A 248 5.65 14.50 -7.05
CA VAL A 248 7.05 14.22 -6.68
C VAL A 248 7.40 15.01 -5.43
N ARG A 249 7.95 14.31 -4.43
CA ARG A 249 8.47 14.93 -3.21
C ARG A 249 9.99 15.05 -3.32
N LEU A 250 10.49 16.27 -3.19
CA LEU A 250 11.91 16.59 -3.05
C LEU A 250 12.27 16.84 -1.59
#